data_AF-A0A0S8F6V7-F1
#
_entry.id   AF-A0A0S8F6V7-F1
#
_cell.length_a   1.000
_cell.length_b   1.000
_cell.length_c   1.000
_cell.angle_alpha   90.00
_cell.angle_beta   90.00
_cell.angle_gamma   90.00
#
_symmetry.space_group_name_H-M   'P 1'
#
loop_
_entity.id
_entity.type
_entity.pdbx_description
1 polymer ?
#
loop_
_entity_poly.entity_id
_entity_poly.type
_entity_poly.pdbx_seq_one_letter_code
_entity_poly.pdbx_strand_id
1 'polypeptide(L)'
;MAAPTWLATTNGGADLAVTFDLAADGEPALGYDTARRAYFNNGGTRTDLRDFATLTDNDGGNYTITVAGAGPEAANNNRWLFQVVAGDDRDTRAYFYADFPASPFAEDVSPVAVAAEACAACHGPQGIQVHGGGFAAVDGGEPCLVCHGSDESDDPEVVPPLFAVTHGYHSSIWVEDGEVIEVTYPTYMNNCSVCHSTEEQLTAANGMAYSGPGCFSCHGSIEGIPIEDELVAGQHAAFDETTNCQTCHVEGSFASDYVAVTDSHNGATTERGGVIWDGIDTSVTEGALIDWQITGVTDDGINLTITWQASYNGTFYDPCNDIPTETVPFAFHEIPPIIVEGEDPDDRNNLSILRNYAQGEDFILGTDPDAAGQPDGSVGVDDTNTTCEGLVATTVVPVEETDATYGRVGIQGKPWVLNVDLDGEDEYMQVRAKSPTMDWEIGVGATEDPVRRAIVDTTGKCLNCHVGSMYQHGGNRVDNVDLCTLCHNTAANDQYVRWMRPKPTTAGPARTSACGKCCTPSTPPARPGHRSSSTAAAASTPGPVKSRS
;
A
#
# COMPACT_ATOMS: atom_id res chain seq x y z
N MET A 1 8.19 22.61 -6.32
CA MET A 1 7.02 23.20 -7.01
C MET A 1 6.51 24.35 -6.16
N ALA A 2 5.95 25.38 -6.79
CA ALA A 2 5.36 26.47 -6.04
C ALA A 2 3.96 26.08 -5.53
N ALA A 3 3.63 26.46 -4.30
CA ALA A 3 2.33 26.23 -3.68
C ALA A 3 1.91 27.48 -2.89
N PRO A 4 0.60 27.74 -2.73
CA PRO A 4 0.15 28.86 -1.93
C PRO A 4 0.51 28.65 -0.45
N THR A 5 1.04 29.67 0.21
CA THR A 5 1.31 29.65 1.66
C THR A 5 0.29 30.46 2.45
N TRP A 6 -0.46 31.33 1.77
CA TRP A 6 -1.55 32.12 2.30
C TRP A 6 -2.54 32.45 1.19
N LEU A 7 -3.82 32.61 1.54
CA LEU A 7 -4.92 32.83 0.63
C LEU A 7 -6.02 33.66 1.33
N ALA A 8 -6.62 34.61 0.61
CA ALA A 8 -7.86 35.27 1.00
C ALA A 8 -8.75 35.52 -0.22
N THR A 9 -10.01 35.12 -0.09
CA THR A 9 -11.05 35.31 -1.11
C THR A 9 -12.03 36.39 -0.68
N THR A 10 -12.38 37.29 -1.59
CA THR A 10 -13.28 38.42 -1.34
C THR A 10 -14.26 38.63 -2.49
N ASN A 11 -15.51 38.92 -2.15
CA ASN A 11 -16.53 39.33 -3.12
C ASN A 11 -16.56 40.86 -3.25
N GLY A 12 -16.11 41.38 -4.39
CA GLY A 12 -16.09 42.80 -4.72
C GLY A 12 -17.44 43.34 -5.22
N GLY A 13 -18.51 42.56 -5.13
CA GLY A 13 -19.84 42.87 -5.63
C GLY A 13 -20.02 42.51 -7.11
N ALA A 14 -19.19 43.08 -7.99
CA ALA A 14 -19.18 42.72 -9.40
C ALA A 14 -18.28 41.52 -9.70
N ASP A 15 -17.13 41.45 -9.03
CA ASP A 15 -16.05 40.49 -9.32
C ASP A 15 -15.67 39.69 -8.08
N LEU A 16 -15.06 38.53 -8.30
CA LEU A 16 -14.37 37.76 -7.26
C LEU A 16 -12.88 38.14 -7.28
N ALA A 17 -12.30 38.44 -6.11
CA ALA A 17 -10.86 38.66 -5.97
C ALA A 17 -10.25 37.66 -4.98
N VAL A 18 -9.18 37.00 -5.41
CA VAL A 18 -8.44 36.00 -4.63
C VAL A 18 -6.99 36.45 -4.54
N THR A 19 -6.55 36.81 -3.33
CA THR A 19 -5.15 37.23 -3.08
C THR A 19 -4.42 36.12 -2.34
N PHE A 20 -3.19 35.81 -2.76
CA PHE A 20 -2.43 34.69 -2.22
C PHE A 20 -0.93 34.95 -2.28
N ASP A 21 -0.20 34.32 -1.36
CA ASP A 21 1.27 34.24 -1.39
C ASP A 21 1.67 32.91 -2.00
N LEU A 22 2.61 32.92 -2.93
CA LEU A 22 3.12 31.72 -3.57
C LEU A 22 4.59 31.51 -3.18
N ALA A 23 4.93 30.30 -2.74
CA ALA A 23 6.30 29.95 -2.36
C ALA A 23 6.75 28.64 -3.01
N ALA A 24 8.03 28.59 -3.40
CA ALA A 24 8.71 27.38 -3.86
C ALA A 24 9.90 27.12 -2.94
N ASP A 25 9.97 25.92 -2.37
CA ASP A 25 11.04 25.49 -1.46
C ASP A 25 11.24 26.45 -0.26
N GLY A 26 10.14 27.05 0.22
CA GLY A 26 10.12 27.98 1.36
C GLY A 26 10.45 29.44 1.01
N GLU A 27 10.78 29.75 -0.24
CA GLU A 27 11.08 31.09 -0.71
C GLU A 27 9.96 31.65 -1.61
N PRO A 28 9.72 32.96 -1.66
CA PRO A 28 8.71 33.56 -2.53
C PRO A 28 8.93 33.19 -4.00
N ALA A 29 7.90 32.65 -4.64
CA ALA A 29 7.90 32.29 -6.05
C ALA A 29 7.56 33.52 -6.90
N LEU A 30 8.44 33.88 -7.83
CA LEU A 30 8.37 35.11 -8.63
C LEU A 30 8.07 34.82 -10.12
N GLY A 31 7.55 35.83 -10.81
CA GLY A 31 7.42 35.82 -12.27
C GLY A 31 6.15 35.13 -12.81
N TYR A 32 5.18 34.86 -11.95
CA TYR A 32 3.85 34.39 -12.37
C TYR A 32 3.07 35.54 -12.96
N ASP A 33 2.61 35.38 -14.20
CA ASP A 33 2.00 36.46 -14.98
C ASP A 33 0.62 36.10 -15.56
N THR A 34 0.21 34.84 -15.44
CA THR A 34 -0.97 34.32 -16.12
C THR A 34 -1.84 33.49 -15.17
N ALA A 35 -3.12 33.85 -15.08
CA ALA A 35 -4.18 32.97 -14.59
C ALA A 35 -4.67 32.11 -15.75
N ARG A 36 -4.32 30.82 -15.75
CA ARG A 36 -4.59 29.91 -16.87
C ARG A 36 -5.92 29.17 -16.73
N ARG A 37 -6.37 28.94 -15.50
CA ARG A 37 -7.64 28.29 -15.19
C ARG A 37 -8.34 29.03 -14.06
N ALA A 38 -9.65 29.15 -14.17
CA ALA A 38 -10.54 29.59 -13.12
C ALA A 38 -11.85 28.83 -13.28
N TYR A 39 -12.17 27.99 -12.31
CA TYR A 39 -13.41 27.20 -12.28
C TYR A 39 -14.09 27.40 -10.93
N PHE A 40 -15.39 27.12 -10.90
CA PHE A 40 -16.06 26.80 -9.65
C PHE A 40 -17.01 25.62 -9.80
N ASN A 41 -17.32 24.99 -8.68
CA ASN A 41 -18.41 24.02 -8.54
C ASN A 41 -19.32 24.47 -7.40
N ASN A 42 -20.63 24.41 -7.61
CA ASN A 42 -21.69 24.76 -6.65
C ASN A 42 -22.31 23.52 -5.96
N GLY A 43 -21.65 22.37 -6.03
CA GLY A 43 -22.11 21.10 -5.45
C GLY A 43 -22.87 20.21 -6.43
N GLY A 44 -22.92 20.60 -7.71
CA GLY A 44 -23.57 19.81 -8.75
C GLY A 44 -23.13 20.19 -10.17
N THR A 45 -22.79 21.45 -10.41
CA THR A 45 -22.38 21.95 -11.73
C THR A 45 -21.03 22.63 -11.67
N ARG A 46 -20.11 22.21 -12.55
CA ARG A 46 -18.86 22.91 -12.80
C ARG A 46 -19.04 24.01 -13.86
N THR A 47 -18.59 25.22 -13.54
CA THR A 47 -18.56 26.37 -14.46
C THR A 47 -17.12 26.80 -14.79
N ASP A 48 -16.88 27.15 -16.05
CA ASP A 48 -15.60 27.64 -16.56
C ASP A 48 -15.58 29.16 -16.72
N LEU A 49 -14.64 29.81 -16.04
CA LEU A 49 -14.46 31.26 -16.04
C LEU A 49 -13.05 31.67 -16.48
N ARG A 50 -12.31 30.80 -17.17
CA ARG A 50 -10.90 31.06 -17.55
C ARG A 50 -10.72 32.36 -18.33
N ASP A 51 -11.66 32.69 -19.21
CA ASP A 51 -11.59 33.87 -20.09
C ASP A 51 -11.89 35.19 -19.33
N PHE A 52 -12.36 35.09 -18.09
CA PHE A 52 -12.70 36.23 -17.22
C PHE A 52 -11.69 36.44 -16.09
N ALA A 53 -10.69 35.56 -15.97
CA ALA A 53 -9.69 35.61 -14.93
C ALA A 53 -8.44 36.40 -15.39
N THR A 54 -7.96 37.29 -14.53
CA THR A 54 -6.71 38.03 -14.72
C THR A 54 -5.83 37.89 -13.48
N LEU A 55 -4.50 37.87 -13.68
CA LEU A 55 -3.52 37.81 -12.60
C LEU A 55 -2.80 39.16 -12.48
N THR A 56 -2.69 39.65 -11.24
CA THR A 56 -1.87 40.82 -10.89
C THR A 56 -0.76 40.37 -9.95
N ASP A 57 0.49 40.70 -10.28
CA ASP A 57 1.64 40.57 -9.38
C ASP A 57 1.70 41.79 -8.46
N ASN A 58 1.61 41.56 -7.15
CA ASN A 58 1.66 42.59 -6.11
C ASN A 58 3.07 42.75 -5.53
N ASP A 59 4.08 42.18 -6.20
CA ASP A 59 5.46 42.02 -5.78
C ASP A 59 5.66 41.03 -4.62
N GLY A 60 6.91 40.54 -4.46
CA GLY A 60 7.31 39.74 -3.30
C GLY A 60 6.69 38.34 -3.23
N GLY A 61 6.20 37.80 -4.34
CA GLY A 61 5.50 36.52 -4.40
C GLY A 61 4.03 36.58 -3.97
N ASN A 62 3.49 37.79 -3.78
CA ASN A 62 2.06 38.01 -3.55
C ASN A 62 1.36 38.31 -4.88
N TYR A 63 0.21 37.68 -5.10
CA TYR A 63 -0.55 37.82 -6.33
C TYR A 63 -2.05 37.96 -6.05
N THR A 64 -2.77 38.58 -6.97
CA THR A 64 -4.24 38.64 -6.95
C THR A 64 -4.83 38.14 -8.28
N ILE A 65 -5.69 37.13 -8.21
CA ILE A 65 -6.60 36.77 -9.30
C ILE A 65 -7.87 37.60 -9.16
N THR A 66 -8.31 38.24 -10.25
CA THR A 66 -9.64 38.85 -10.36
C THR A 66 -10.44 38.12 -11.44
N VAL A 67 -11.62 37.61 -11.07
CA VAL A 67 -12.56 36.96 -11.99
C VAL A 67 -13.74 37.90 -12.25
N ALA A 68 -13.73 38.50 -13.44
CA ALA A 68 -14.71 39.52 -13.81
C ALA A 68 -16.13 38.94 -13.89
N GLY A 69 -17.10 39.62 -13.26
CA GLY A 69 -18.51 39.21 -13.28
C GLY A 69 -18.87 38.04 -12.34
N ALA A 70 -17.91 37.47 -11.61
CA ALA A 70 -18.15 36.35 -10.68
C ALA A 70 -18.73 36.78 -9.32
N GLY A 71 -18.86 38.08 -9.04
CA GLY A 71 -19.36 38.59 -7.76
C GLY A 71 -20.75 38.07 -7.36
N PRO A 72 -21.77 38.04 -8.24
CA PRO A 72 -23.07 37.46 -7.93
C PRO A 72 -23.00 35.98 -7.51
N GLU A 73 -22.15 35.20 -8.17
CA GLU A 73 -22.00 33.77 -7.88
C GLU A 73 -21.21 33.52 -6.60
N ALA A 74 -20.19 34.34 -6.34
CA ALA A 74 -19.44 34.31 -5.10
C ALA A 74 -20.27 34.66 -3.84
N ALA A 75 -21.56 34.98 -3.98
CA ALA A 75 -22.48 35.08 -2.85
C ALA A 75 -23.04 33.71 -2.41
N ASN A 76 -22.91 32.67 -3.24
CA ASN A 76 -23.30 31.29 -2.96
C ASN A 76 -22.10 30.45 -2.55
N ASN A 77 -22.34 29.39 -1.77
CA ASN A 77 -21.33 28.40 -1.41
C ASN A 77 -20.78 27.74 -2.68
N ASN A 78 -19.47 27.86 -2.87
CA ASN A 78 -18.78 27.42 -4.07
C ASN A 78 -17.37 26.99 -3.72
N ARG A 79 -16.89 25.97 -4.42
CA ARG A 79 -15.47 25.63 -4.45
C ARG A 79 -14.84 26.14 -5.73
N TRP A 80 -13.85 26.99 -5.58
CA TRP A 80 -13.11 27.62 -6.66
C TRP A 80 -11.78 26.91 -6.89
N LEU A 81 -11.40 26.68 -8.14
CA LEU A 81 -10.08 26.16 -8.52
C LEU A 81 -9.38 27.14 -9.45
N PHE A 82 -8.13 27.45 -9.13
CA PHE A 82 -7.28 28.31 -9.94
C PHE A 82 -6.02 27.58 -10.38
N GLN A 83 -5.50 27.99 -11.54
CA GLN A 83 -4.15 27.65 -11.96
C GLN A 83 -3.42 28.92 -12.38
N VAL A 84 -2.23 29.11 -11.83
CA VAL A 84 -1.31 30.17 -12.26
C VAL A 84 -0.05 29.57 -12.86
N VAL A 85 0.57 30.31 -13.78
CA VAL A 85 1.78 29.90 -14.48
C VAL A 85 2.71 31.10 -14.69
N ALA A 86 4.02 30.85 -14.68
CA ALA A 86 5.03 31.83 -15.06
C ALA A 86 5.36 31.68 -16.55
N GLY A 87 4.91 32.63 -17.36
CA GLY A 87 4.99 32.56 -18.82
C GLY A 87 4.32 31.30 -19.37
N ASP A 88 4.99 30.63 -20.30
CA ASP A 88 4.49 29.39 -20.93
C ASP A 88 5.05 28.10 -20.31
N ASP A 89 5.79 28.20 -19.20
CA ASP A 89 6.48 27.06 -18.60
C ASP A 89 5.52 26.12 -17.86
N ARG A 90 5.39 24.89 -18.35
CA ARG A 90 4.53 23.88 -17.74
C ARG A 90 4.98 23.48 -16.35
N ASP A 91 6.28 23.53 -16.05
CA ASP A 91 6.83 23.08 -14.78
C ASP A 91 6.59 24.09 -13.66
N THR A 92 6.14 25.30 -14.00
CA THR A 92 5.80 26.36 -13.06
C THR A 92 4.33 26.36 -12.65
N ARG A 93 3.49 25.49 -13.24
CA ARG A 93 2.04 25.48 -12.94
C ARG A 93 1.78 25.22 -11.46
N ALA A 94 1.05 26.12 -10.83
CA ALA A 94 0.58 25.96 -9.46
C ALA A 94 -0.95 25.92 -9.47
N TYR A 95 -1.52 24.84 -8.93
CA TYR A 95 -2.96 24.73 -8.65
C TYR A 95 -3.23 25.06 -7.20
N PHE A 96 -4.39 25.64 -6.94
CA PHE A 96 -4.93 25.83 -5.59
C PHE A 96 -6.42 26.04 -5.64
N TYR A 97 -7.08 25.78 -4.52
CA TYR A 97 -8.53 25.92 -4.39
C TYR A 97 -8.91 26.86 -3.24
N ALA A 98 -10.16 27.31 -3.25
CA ALA A 98 -10.74 28.08 -2.17
C ALA A 98 -12.23 27.76 -2.05
N ASP A 99 -12.72 27.53 -0.84
CA ASP A 99 -14.15 27.52 -0.56
C ASP A 99 -14.60 28.93 -0.20
N PHE A 100 -15.62 29.44 -0.89
CA PHE A 100 -16.12 30.78 -0.63
C PHE A 100 -17.61 30.95 -1.02
N PRO A 101 -18.45 31.50 -0.11
CA PRO A 101 -18.15 31.83 1.29
C PRO A 101 -17.98 30.59 2.18
N ALA A 102 -18.42 29.42 1.73
CA ALA A 102 -18.20 28.11 2.34
C ALA A 102 -18.18 27.01 1.26
N SER A 103 -17.84 25.78 1.65
CA SER A 103 -17.88 24.61 0.77
C SER A 103 -19.32 24.38 0.25
N PRO A 104 -19.49 24.00 -1.03
CA PRO A 104 -20.78 23.61 -1.57
C PRO A 104 -21.15 22.15 -1.21
N PHE A 105 -20.18 21.36 -0.75
CA PHE A 105 -20.37 19.96 -0.36
C PHE A 105 -20.77 19.91 1.11
N ALA A 106 -21.85 19.17 1.42
CA ALA A 106 -22.49 19.23 2.72
C ALA A 106 -21.61 18.68 3.86
N GLU A 107 -21.45 19.46 4.93
CA GLU A 107 -20.60 19.12 6.09
C GLU A 107 -21.04 17.84 6.82
N ASP A 108 -22.33 17.48 6.74
CA ASP A 108 -22.91 16.29 7.37
C ASP A 108 -22.67 14.99 6.59
N VAL A 109 -22.13 15.09 5.38
CA VAL A 109 -21.78 13.93 4.53
C VAL A 109 -20.26 13.82 4.33
N SER A 110 -19.52 14.94 4.34
CA SER A 110 -18.06 14.92 4.22
C SER A 110 -17.44 16.30 4.49
N PRO A 111 -16.81 16.56 5.67
CA PRO A 111 -16.03 17.79 5.86
C PRO A 111 -14.78 17.81 4.96
N VAL A 112 -14.29 16.63 4.55
CA VAL A 112 -13.20 16.40 3.57
C VAL A 112 -13.45 15.02 2.94
N ALA A 113 -13.45 14.90 1.61
CA ALA A 113 -13.75 13.65 0.91
C ALA A 113 -12.76 12.54 1.25
N VAL A 114 -11.46 12.88 1.26
CA VAL A 114 -10.35 12.06 1.72
C VAL A 114 -9.29 12.97 2.33
N ALA A 115 -8.68 12.55 3.44
CA ALA A 115 -7.66 13.36 4.12
C ALA A 115 -6.40 13.49 3.25
N ALA A 116 -5.74 14.65 3.33
CA ALA A 116 -4.50 14.93 2.62
C ALA A 116 -3.39 13.93 2.98
N GLU A 117 -3.31 13.56 4.25
CA GLU A 117 -2.33 12.63 4.79
C GLU A 117 -2.43 11.24 4.14
N ALA A 118 -3.64 10.79 3.82
CA ALA A 118 -3.88 9.50 3.18
C ALA A 118 -3.25 9.45 1.77
N CYS A 119 -3.45 10.50 0.97
CA CYS A 119 -2.82 10.60 -0.36
C CYS A 119 -1.30 10.82 -0.24
N ALA A 120 -0.87 11.68 0.68
CA ALA A 120 0.54 12.04 0.88
C ALA A 120 1.39 10.84 1.33
N ALA A 121 0.78 9.86 2.01
CA ALA A 121 1.44 8.65 2.46
C ALA A 121 2.10 7.88 1.31
N CYS A 122 1.51 7.89 0.12
CA CYS A 122 2.05 7.26 -1.10
C CYS A 122 2.59 8.26 -2.14
N HIS A 123 1.91 9.37 -2.37
CA HIS A 123 2.28 10.34 -3.40
C HIS A 123 3.37 11.33 -2.95
N GLY A 124 3.69 11.34 -1.65
CA GLY A 124 4.66 12.24 -1.06
C GLY A 124 4.17 13.70 -1.01
N PRO A 125 5.00 14.64 -0.54
CA PRO A 125 4.62 16.04 -0.35
C PRO A 125 4.37 16.79 -1.66
N GLN A 126 4.87 16.28 -2.79
CA GLN A 126 4.62 16.84 -4.11
C GLN A 126 3.17 16.62 -4.58
N GLY A 127 2.45 15.69 -3.96
CA GLY A 127 1.07 15.35 -4.29
C GLY A 127 0.93 14.71 -5.67
N ILE A 128 -0.22 14.90 -6.29
CA ILE A 128 -0.66 14.14 -7.47
C ILE A 128 -0.36 14.92 -8.75
N GLN A 129 0.36 14.29 -9.69
CA GLN A 129 0.81 14.90 -10.94
C GLN A 129 -0.11 14.52 -12.11
N VAL A 130 -1.21 15.26 -12.27
CA VAL A 130 -2.23 14.99 -13.31
C VAL A 130 -2.62 16.26 -14.05
N HIS A 131 -3.22 16.12 -15.23
CA HIS A 131 -3.64 17.24 -16.09
C HIS A 131 -2.52 18.27 -16.37
N GLY A 132 -1.26 17.78 -16.35
CA GLY A 132 -0.07 18.55 -16.63
C GLY A 132 0.36 19.54 -15.54
N GLY A 133 0.05 19.30 -14.26
CA GLY A 133 0.64 20.02 -13.13
C GLY A 133 0.42 19.27 -11.80
N GLY A 134 1.07 19.74 -10.74
CA GLY A 134 0.97 19.12 -9.41
C GLY A 134 -0.18 19.69 -8.61
N PHE A 135 -1.05 18.83 -8.09
CA PHE A 135 -1.99 19.14 -7.03
C PHE A 135 -1.30 18.88 -5.69
N ALA A 136 -1.28 19.86 -4.80
CA ALA A 136 -0.52 19.77 -3.57
C ALA A 136 -1.09 18.67 -2.66
N ALA A 137 -0.21 17.87 -2.05
CA ALA A 137 -0.64 16.76 -1.21
C ALA A 137 -1.52 17.23 -0.02
N VAL A 138 -1.20 18.42 0.51
CA VAL A 138 -1.91 19.05 1.63
C VAL A 138 -3.38 19.39 1.32
N ASP A 139 -3.76 19.42 0.05
CA ASP A 139 -5.13 19.72 -0.38
C ASP A 139 -6.00 18.45 -0.47
N GLY A 140 -5.41 17.25 -0.35
CA GLY A 140 -6.12 15.97 -0.50
C GLY A 140 -6.88 15.86 -1.82
N GLY A 141 -8.10 15.30 -1.75
CA GLY A 141 -9.00 15.18 -2.91
C GLY A 141 -9.80 16.46 -3.24
N GLU A 142 -9.70 17.49 -2.40
CA GLU A 142 -10.62 18.63 -2.44
C GLU A 142 -10.56 19.46 -3.74
N PRO A 143 -9.38 19.75 -4.32
CA PRO A 143 -9.28 20.45 -5.61
C PRO A 143 -9.92 19.67 -6.75
N CYS A 144 -9.88 18.34 -6.68
CA CYS A 144 -10.38 17.45 -7.73
C CYS A 144 -11.90 17.53 -7.84
N LEU A 145 -12.60 17.74 -6.71
CA LEU A 145 -14.06 17.85 -6.65
C LEU A 145 -14.64 19.03 -7.44
N VAL A 146 -13.82 20.03 -7.79
CA VAL A 146 -14.27 21.10 -8.69
C VAL A 146 -14.63 20.55 -10.08
N CYS A 147 -13.90 19.54 -10.54
CA CYS A 147 -14.16 18.89 -11.82
C CYS A 147 -14.85 17.53 -11.70
N HIS A 148 -14.53 16.79 -10.64
CA HIS A 148 -14.94 15.40 -10.42
C HIS A 148 -15.99 15.27 -9.31
N GLY A 149 -16.62 16.36 -8.89
CA GLY A 149 -17.70 16.41 -7.90
C GLY A 149 -19.01 16.93 -8.50
N SER A 150 -19.17 16.89 -9.82
CA SER A 150 -20.34 17.37 -10.54
C SER A 150 -20.91 16.26 -11.41
N ASP A 151 -22.22 16.06 -11.36
CA ASP A 151 -22.95 15.15 -12.26
C ASP A 151 -23.23 15.81 -13.62
N GLU A 152 -23.06 17.15 -13.71
CA GLU A 152 -23.29 17.95 -14.89
C GLU A 152 -22.14 18.96 -15.11
N SER A 153 -21.65 19.07 -16.35
CA SER A 153 -20.74 20.13 -16.76
C SER A 153 -21.31 20.89 -17.95
N ASP A 154 -21.10 22.21 -17.99
CA ASP A 154 -21.34 23.04 -19.17
C ASP A 154 -20.36 22.71 -20.34
N ASP A 155 -19.42 21.80 -20.10
CA ASP A 155 -18.49 21.21 -21.06
C ASP A 155 -19.06 19.87 -21.56
N PRO A 156 -19.14 19.63 -22.89
CA PRO A 156 -19.73 18.41 -23.46
C PRO A 156 -19.01 17.10 -23.09
N GLU A 157 -17.81 17.16 -22.50
CA GLU A 157 -17.15 15.98 -21.92
C GLU A 157 -17.61 15.77 -20.48
N VAL A 158 -18.47 14.74 -20.28
CA VAL A 158 -18.84 14.25 -18.95
C VAL A 158 -17.57 13.84 -18.21
N VAL A 159 -17.24 14.56 -17.14
CA VAL A 159 -16.09 14.24 -16.29
C VAL A 159 -16.53 13.17 -15.29
N PRO A 160 -15.87 12.00 -15.24
CA PRO A 160 -16.24 10.94 -14.31
C PRO A 160 -16.08 11.40 -12.85
N PRO A 161 -16.93 10.95 -11.91
CA PRO A 161 -16.85 11.37 -10.52
C PRO A 161 -15.56 10.88 -9.85
N LEU A 162 -15.12 11.58 -8.81
CA LEU A 162 -13.79 11.39 -8.22
C LEU A 162 -13.59 9.97 -7.69
N PHE A 163 -14.62 9.39 -7.07
CA PHE A 163 -14.57 8.02 -6.56
C PHE A 163 -14.36 7.01 -7.72
N ALA A 164 -15.04 7.18 -8.85
CA ALA A 164 -14.92 6.27 -9.99
C ALA A 164 -13.52 6.31 -10.58
N VAL A 165 -12.94 7.52 -10.72
CA VAL A 165 -11.57 7.69 -11.19
C VAL A 165 -10.59 7.08 -10.20
N THR A 166 -10.68 7.46 -8.93
CA THR A 166 -9.71 7.07 -7.89
C THR A 166 -9.73 5.57 -7.66
N HIS A 167 -10.91 4.97 -7.47
CA HIS A 167 -11.02 3.53 -7.32
C HIS A 167 -10.57 2.82 -8.59
N GLY A 168 -11.01 3.27 -9.77
CA GLY A 168 -10.73 2.60 -11.03
C GLY A 168 -9.24 2.55 -11.37
N TYR A 169 -8.50 3.63 -11.10
CA TYR A 169 -7.04 3.64 -11.27
C TYR A 169 -6.36 2.65 -10.32
N HIS A 170 -6.70 2.69 -9.04
CA HIS A 170 -6.01 1.87 -8.04
C HIS A 170 -6.44 0.39 -8.09
N SER A 171 -7.64 0.07 -8.58
CA SER A 171 -8.08 -1.31 -8.82
C SER A 171 -7.67 -1.83 -10.20
N SER A 172 -6.96 -1.02 -11.00
CA SER A 172 -6.51 -1.37 -12.36
C SER A 172 -7.64 -1.79 -13.30
N ILE A 173 -8.80 -1.14 -13.20
CA ILE A 173 -9.92 -1.31 -14.14
C ILE A 173 -10.11 -0.10 -15.05
N TRP A 174 -9.39 0.99 -14.80
CA TRP A 174 -9.51 2.22 -15.58
C TRP A 174 -9.04 2.00 -17.01
N VAL A 175 -9.85 2.42 -17.99
CA VAL A 175 -9.54 2.30 -19.41
C VAL A 175 -9.36 3.70 -20.02
N GLU A 176 -8.21 3.92 -20.64
CA GLU A 176 -7.92 5.11 -21.44
C GLU A 176 -7.56 4.67 -22.87
N ASP A 177 -8.18 5.28 -23.88
CA ASP A 177 -7.99 4.94 -25.30
C ASP A 177 -8.20 3.45 -25.65
N GLY A 178 -9.01 2.73 -24.86
CA GLY A 178 -9.30 1.31 -25.04
C GLY A 178 -8.26 0.37 -24.42
N GLU A 179 -7.28 0.89 -23.69
CA GLU A 179 -6.30 0.12 -22.94
C GLU A 179 -6.48 0.32 -21.43
N VAL A 180 -6.34 -0.76 -20.66
CA VAL A 180 -6.35 -0.68 -19.20
C VAL A 180 -5.08 0.00 -18.71
N ILE A 181 -5.23 1.00 -17.85
CA ILE A 181 -4.11 1.58 -17.12
C ILE A 181 -3.81 0.70 -15.92
N GLU A 182 -2.72 -0.04 -16.00
CA GLU A 182 -2.25 -0.88 -14.89
C GLU A 182 -1.48 -0.03 -13.88
N VAL A 183 -2.01 0.06 -12.65
CA VAL A 183 -1.33 0.68 -11.51
C VAL A 183 -1.08 -0.39 -10.46
N THR A 184 0.18 -0.56 -10.07
CA THR A 184 0.49 -1.41 -8.92
C THR A 184 0.09 -0.70 -7.64
N TYR A 185 -1.11 -1.00 -7.13
CA TYR A 185 -1.53 -0.52 -5.82
C TYR A 185 -0.72 -1.24 -4.74
N PRO A 186 -0.04 -0.50 -3.85
CA PRO A 186 0.92 -1.09 -2.93
C PRO A 186 0.29 -1.79 -1.75
N THR A 187 -1.03 -1.91 -1.65
CA THR A 187 -1.78 -2.54 -0.54
C THR A 187 -3.04 -3.25 -1.08
N TYR A 188 -3.97 -3.62 -0.21
CA TYR A 188 -5.20 -4.32 -0.57
C TYR A 188 -6.33 -3.32 -0.83
N MET A 189 -7.02 -3.47 -1.97
CA MET A 189 -8.08 -2.55 -2.39
C MET A 189 -9.24 -2.48 -1.40
N ASN A 190 -9.53 -3.59 -0.71
CA ASN A 190 -10.55 -3.69 0.32
C ASN A 190 -10.09 -3.18 1.70
N ASN A 191 -8.85 -2.71 1.85
CA ASN A 191 -8.40 -1.95 3.02
C ASN A 191 -8.74 -0.46 2.85
N CYS A 192 -10.01 -0.14 3.00
CA CYS A 192 -10.58 1.21 2.84
C CYS A 192 -9.85 2.27 3.68
N SER A 193 -9.39 1.89 4.87
CA SER A 193 -8.73 2.80 5.84
C SER A 193 -7.45 3.46 5.34
N VAL A 194 -6.85 2.91 4.27
CA VAL A 194 -5.68 3.52 3.62
C VAL A 194 -6.02 4.89 3.03
N CYS A 195 -7.21 5.04 2.43
CA CYS A 195 -7.67 6.28 1.82
C CYS A 195 -8.69 7.02 2.69
N HIS A 196 -9.53 6.26 3.39
CA HIS A 196 -10.55 6.76 4.32
C HIS A 196 -10.00 6.72 5.74
N SER A 197 -9.01 7.56 6.03
CA SER A 197 -8.16 7.42 7.22
C SER A 197 -8.75 7.99 8.51
N THR A 198 -9.78 8.82 8.44
CA THR A 198 -10.49 9.30 9.63
C THR A 198 -11.65 8.37 9.98
N GLU A 199 -12.04 8.34 11.26
CA GLU A 199 -13.17 7.53 11.73
C GLU A 199 -14.47 7.85 10.97
N GLU A 200 -14.74 9.13 10.72
CA GLU A 200 -15.92 9.57 9.96
C GLU A 200 -15.85 9.13 8.49
N GLN A 201 -14.69 9.28 7.83
CA GLN A 201 -14.51 8.85 6.44
C GLN A 201 -14.65 7.34 6.30
N LEU A 202 -14.04 6.58 7.20
CA LEU A 202 -14.09 5.12 7.18
C LEU A 202 -15.51 4.63 7.46
N THR A 203 -16.20 5.22 8.45
CA THR A 203 -17.60 4.90 8.74
C THR A 203 -18.49 5.15 7.53
N ALA A 204 -18.30 6.27 6.84
CA ALA A 204 -19.05 6.60 5.63
C ALA A 204 -18.75 5.62 4.47
N ALA A 205 -17.48 5.28 4.25
CA ALA A 205 -17.09 4.31 3.22
C ALA A 205 -17.65 2.92 3.52
N ASN A 206 -17.54 2.47 4.77
CA ASN A 206 -18.03 1.17 5.20
C ASN A 206 -19.55 1.07 5.13
N GLY A 207 -20.26 2.14 5.50
CA GLY A 207 -21.71 2.22 5.44
C GLY A 207 -22.28 2.48 4.04
N MET A 208 -21.44 2.51 3.00
CA MET A 208 -21.91 2.74 1.63
C MET A 208 -22.88 1.64 1.21
N ALA A 209 -24.11 2.02 0.88
CA ALA A 209 -25.11 1.11 0.36
C ALA A 209 -24.71 0.58 -1.04
N TYR A 210 -25.12 -0.65 -1.34
CA TYR A 210 -24.88 -1.25 -2.65
C TYR A 210 -25.53 -0.42 -3.76
N SER A 211 -24.71 -0.01 -4.72
CA SER A 211 -25.14 0.73 -5.90
C SER A 211 -24.27 0.35 -7.09
N GLY A 212 -24.84 0.39 -8.30
CA GLY A 212 -24.09 0.16 -9.54
C GLY A 212 -22.83 1.04 -9.61
N PRO A 213 -22.93 2.38 -9.52
CA PRO A 213 -21.74 3.24 -9.58
C PRO A 213 -20.72 2.94 -8.48
N GLY A 214 -21.16 2.67 -7.24
CA GLY A 214 -20.28 2.37 -6.12
C GLY A 214 -19.49 1.08 -6.32
N CYS A 215 -20.15 -0.04 -6.61
CA CYS A 215 -19.48 -1.32 -6.79
C CYS A 215 -18.59 -1.32 -8.05
N PHE A 216 -19.10 -0.79 -9.17
CA PHE A 216 -18.37 -0.83 -10.44
C PHE A 216 -17.19 0.14 -10.50
N SER A 217 -17.06 1.05 -9.53
CA SER A 217 -15.86 1.88 -9.37
C SER A 217 -14.61 1.07 -9.01
N CYS A 218 -14.76 -0.08 -8.34
CA CYS A 218 -13.67 -1.01 -8.05
C CYS A 218 -13.74 -2.27 -8.94
N HIS A 219 -14.95 -2.70 -9.27
CA HIS A 219 -15.23 -3.93 -10.01
C HIS A 219 -15.61 -3.62 -11.47
N GLY A 220 -14.73 -3.89 -12.44
CA GLY A 220 -15.08 -3.72 -13.85
C GLY A 220 -16.22 -4.66 -14.33
N SER A 221 -16.47 -5.73 -13.58
CA SER A 221 -17.65 -6.58 -13.67
C SER A 221 -17.91 -7.27 -12.32
N ILE A 222 -19.11 -7.81 -12.12
CA ILE A 222 -19.44 -8.59 -10.92
C ILE A 222 -19.37 -10.11 -11.13
N GLU A 223 -18.87 -10.57 -12.29
CA GLU A 223 -18.64 -11.99 -12.56
C GLU A 223 -17.57 -12.60 -11.64
N GLY A 224 -16.65 -11.79 -11.13
CA GLY A 224 -15.56 -12.21 -10.23
C GLY A 224 -15.92 -12.22 -8.75
N ILE A 225 -17.15 -11.83 -8.37
CA ILE A 225 -17.58 -11.84 -6.98
C ILE A 225 -18.03 -13.26 -6.62
N PRO A 226 -17.44 -13.90 -5.59
CA PRO A 226 -17.76 -15.27 -5.21
C PRO A 226 -19.15 -15.35 -4.59
N ILE A 227 -20.15 -15.65 -5.41
CA ILE A 227 -21.53 -15.91 -4.98
C ILE A 227 -21.76 -17.41 -5.06
N GLU A 228 -21.95 -18.06 -3.91
CA GLU A 228 -22.06 -19.52 -3.82
C GLU A 228 -23.30 -20.08 -4.53
N ASP A 229 -24.41 -19.33 -4.49
CA ASP A 229 -25.65 -19.74 -5.16
C ASP A 229 -25.57 -19.43 -6.67
N GLU A 230 -25.54 -20.48 -7.49
CA GLU A 230 -25.40 -20.39 -8.95
C GLU A 230 -26.55 -19.60 -9.61
N LEU A 231 -27.77 -19.63 -9.05
CA LEU A 231 -28.91 -18.86 -9.56
C LEU A 231 -28.73 -17.37 -9.27
N VAL A 232 -28.28 -17.03 -8.07
CA VAL A 232 -27.98 -15.64 -7.67
C VAL A 232 -26.77 -15.12 -8.44
N ALA A 233 -25.72 -15.92 -8.62
CA ALA A 233 -24.55 -15.58 -9.43
C ALA A 233 -24.93 -15.26 -10.88
N GLY A 234 -25.81 -16.07 -11.49
CA GLY A 234 -26.31 -15.83 -12.84
C GLY A 234 -27.14 -14.55 -12.98
N GLN A 235 -27.82 -14.10 -11.91
CA GLN A 235 -28.51 -12.81 -11.88
C GLN A 235 -27.51 -11.65 -11.82
N HIS A 236 -26.47 -11.78 -10.99
CA HIS A 236 -25.44 -10.77 -10.85
C HIS A 236 -24.63 -10.60 -12.15
N ALA A 237 -24.29 -11.67 -12.86
CA ALA A 237 -23.56 -11.58 -14.12
C ALA A 237 -24.25 -10.70 -15.20
N ALA A 238 -25.56 -10.44 -15.09
CA ALA A 238 -26.31 -9.58 -16.00
C ALA A 238 -26.40 -8.12 -15.56
N PHE A 239 -25.89 -7.76 -14.37
CA PHE A 239 -25.95 -6.39 -13.85
C PHE A 239 -24.78 -5.54 -14.34
N ASP A 240 -25.04 -4.25 -14.40
CA ASP A 240 -24.10 -3.21 -14.81
C ASP A 240 -24.20 -1.98 -13.88
N GLU A 241 -23.39 -0.96 -14.16
CA GLU A 241 -23.35 0.31 -13.44
C GLU A 241 -24.70 1.04 -13.35
N THR A 242 -25.68 0.71 -14.19
CA THR A 242 -27.01 1.32 -14.20
C THR A 242 -28.04 0.55 -13.37
N THR A 243 -27.65 -0.62 -12.85
CA THR A 243 -28.54 -1.51 -12.11
C THR A 243 -28.86 -0.95 -10.71
N ASN A 244 -30.14 -0.97 -10.33
CA ASN A 244 -30.59 -0.58 -9.00
C ASN A 244 -30.50 -1.73 -7.99
N CYS A 245 -29.32 -1.87 -7.38
CA CYS A 245 -29.00 -2.90 -6.38
C CYS A 245 -29.88 -2.81 -5.12
N GLN A 246 -30.35 -1.62 -4.75
CA GLN A 246 -31.20 -1.41 -3.56
C GLN A 246 -32.61 -2.02 -3.68
N THR A 247 -32.96 -2.60 -4.82
CA THR A 247 -34.15 -3.45 -4.91
C THR A 247 -34.02 -4.72 -4.06
N CYS A 248 -32.78 -5.21 -3.88
CA CYS A 248 -32.47 -6.45 -3.17
C CYS A 248 -31.57 -6.26 -1.95
N HIS A 249 -30.71 -5.23 -1.95
CA HIS A 249 -29.72 -4.95 -0.89
C HIS A 249 -30.18 -3.81 0.01
N VAL A 250 -31.29 -4.02 0.70
CA VAL A 250 -31.83 -3.10 1.72
C VAL A 250 -32.42 -3.87 2.90
N GLU A 251 -32.51 -3.23 4.06
CA GLU A 251 -33.09 -3.84 5.26
C GLU A 251 -34.51 -4.39 4.99
N GLY A 252 -34.77 -5.62 5.46
CA GLY A 252 -36.06 -6.28 5.33
C GLY A 252 -36.40 -6.79 3.92
N SER A 253 -35.47 -6.74 2.98
CA SER A 253 -35.60 -7.35 1.66
C SER A 253 -34.96 -8.75 1.61
N PHE A 254 -34.80 -9.31 0.40
CA PHE A 254 -34.28 -10.67 0.21
C PHE A 254 -32.80 -10.82 0.59
N ALA A 255 -31.97 -9.81 0.35
CA ALA A 255 -30.55 -9.81 0.71
C ALA A 255 -30.27 -8.85 1.87
N SER A 256 -31.09 -8.91 2.93
CA SER A 256 -30.98 -8.03 4.10
C SER A 256 -29.70 -8.20 4.90
N ASP A 257 -28.98 -9.31 4.70
CA ASP A 257 -27.70 -9.58 5.34
C ASP A 257 -26.53 -8.89 4.62
N TYR A 258 -26.78 -8.29 3.45
CA TYR A 258 -25.81 -7.57 2.64
C TYR A 258 -26.40 -6.23 2.20
N VAL A 259 -26.26 -5.20 3.03
CA VAL A 259 -26.85 -3.87 2.81
C VAL A 259 -25.81 -2.75 2.77
N ALA A 260 -24.61 -3.00 3.30
CA ALA A 260 -23.46 -2.11 3.25
C ALA A 260 -22.22 -2.82 2.65
N VAL A 261 -21.31 -2.07 2.04
CA VAL A 261 -20.16 -2.64 1.31
C VAL A 261 -19.27 -3.54 2.18
N THR A 262 -19.18 -3.28 3.48
CA THR A 262 -18.42 -4.14 4.42
C THR A 262 -19.02 -5.53 4.58
N ASP A 263 -20.33 -5.69 4.38
CA ASP A 263 -20.99 -7.01 4.51
C ASP A 263 -20.43 -8.01 3.50
N SER A 264 -19.86 -7.54 2.37
CA SER A 264 -19.18 -8.39 1.38
C SER A 264 -17.66 -8.46 1.53
N HIS A 265 -17.04 -7.58 2.33
CA HIS A 265 -15.58 -7.53 2.46
C HIS A 265 -15.07 -7.98 3.82
N ASN A 266 -15.92 -7.99 4.86
CA ASN A 266 -15.57 -8.54 6.17
C ASN A 266 -15.30 -10.04 6.06
N GLY A 267 -14.23 -10.49 6.72
CA GLY A 267 -13.76 -11.87 6.65
C GLY A 267 -12.86 -12.15 5.43
N ALA A 268 -12.69 -11.19 4.51
CA ALA A 268 -11.79 -11.39 3.38
C ALA A 268 -10.36 -11.59 3.87
N THR A 269 -9.79 -12.75 3.56
CA THR A 269 -8.39 -13.03 3.84
C THR A 269 -7.52 -12.30 2.83
N THR A 270 -6.54 -11.55 3.34
CA THR A 270 -5.48 -11.01 2.50
C THR A 270 -4.62 -12.16 2.01
N GLU A 271 -3.88 -11.98 0.90
CA GLU A 271 -3.05 -13.05 0.31
C GLU A 271 -1.95 -13.61 1.25
N ARG A 272 -1.90 -13.15 2.49
CA ARG A 272 -0.79 -13.24 3.41
C ARG A 272 -1.25 -13.37 4.87
N GLY A 273 -2.48 -13.83 5.09
CA GLY A 273 -2.95 -14.32 6.39
C GLY A 273 -3.52 -13.26 7.33
N GLY A 274 -3.68 -12.01 6.87
CA GLY A 274 -4.48 -11.01 7.58
C GLY A 274 -5.95 -11.05 7.18
N VAL A 275 -6.82 -10.45 7.98
CA VAL A 275 -8.27 -10.39 7.74
C VAL A 275 -8.69 -8.95 7.55
N ILE A 276 -9.49 -8.68 6.53
CA ILE A 276 -10.16 -7.39 6.38
C ILE A 276 -11.43 -7.40 7.22
N TRP A 277 -11.55 -6.41 8.11
CA TRP A 277 -12.73 -6.21 8.93
C TRP A 277 -13.00 -4.73 9.11
N ASP A 278 -14.24 -4.32 8.87
CA ASP A 278 -14.70 -2.94 8.89
C ASP A 278 -13.78 -2.02 8.07
N GLY A 279 -13.37 -2.49 6.88
CA GLY A 279 -12.52 -1.75 5.96
C GLY A 279 -11.07 -1.56 6.42
N ILE A 280 -10.62 -2.33 7.42
CA ILE A 280 -9.25 -2.29 7.98
C ILE A 280 -8.60 -3.67 7.85
N ASP A 281 -7.32 -3.71 7.49
CA ASP A 281 -6.50 -4.91 7.67
C ASP A 281 -6.13 -5.10 9.14
N THR A 282 -6.86 -5.99 9.83
CA THR A 282 -6.72 -6.19 11.28
C THR A 282 -5.38 -6.81 11.67
N SER A 283 -4.69 -7.47 10.73
CA SER A 283 -3.34 -7.97 10.97
C SER A 283 -2.35 -6.84 11.22
N VAL A 284 -2.58 -5.66 10.64
CA VAL A 284 -1.77 -4.45 10.86
C VAL A 284 -2.09 -3.84 12.22
N THR A 285 -3.37 -3.66 12.53
CA THR A 285 -3.77 -2.99 13.78
C THR A 285 -3.43 -3.81 15.00
N GLU A 286 -3.70 -5.12 14.99
CA GLU A 286 -3.32 -6.01 16.09
C GLU A 286 -1.81 -6.20 16.16
N GLY A 287 -1.13 -6.29 15.01
CA GLY A 287 0.33 -6.39 14.95
C GLY A 287 1.02 -5.16 15.56
N ALA A 288 0.47 -3.97 15.39
CA ALA A 288 0.99 -2.73 15.97
C ALA A 288 0.89 -2.67 17.50
N LEU A 289 0.02 -3.50 18.11
CA LEU A 289 -0.06 -3.62 19.57
C LEU A 289 1.04 -4.50 20.13
N ILE A 290 1.67 -5.35 19.31
CA ILE A 290 2.76 -6.24 19.73
C ILE A 290 4.11 -5.54 19.56
N ASP A 291 4.78 -5.25 20.68
CA ASP A 291 6.18 -4.86 20.70
C ASP A 291 7.04 -6.10 20.96
N TRP A 292 7.79 -6.52 19.94
CA TRP A 292 8.61 -7.74 19.94
C TRP A 292 10.08 -7.37 19.75
N GLN A 293 10.92 -7.75 20.71
CA GLN A 293 12.31 -7.30 20.77
C GLN A 293 13.26 -8.42 21.18
N ILE A 294 14.42 -8.47 20.51
CA ILE A 294 15.58 -9.20 21.01
C ILE A 294 16.24 -8.33 22.09
N THR A 295 16.44 -8.88 23.28
CA THR A 295 16.99 -8.20 24.46
C THR A 295 18.44 -8.58 24.73
N GLY A 296 18.93 -9.65 24.09
CA GLY A 296 20.29 -10.08 24.28
C GLY A 296 20.69 -11.21 23.33
N VAL A 297 21.98 -11.27 23.06
CA VAL A 297 22.65 -12.32 22.32
C VAL A 297 23.90 -12.70 23.10
N THR A 298 24.10 -13.99 23.37
CA THR A 298 25.35 -14.52 23.93
C THR A 298 25.93 -15.51 22.95
N ASP A 299 27.21 -15.34 22.63
CA ASP A 299 27.94 -16.20 21.69
C ASP A 299 29.08 -16.90 22.44
N ASP A 300 28.95 -18.19 22.68
CA ASP A 300 29.96 -18.99 23.40
C ASP A 300 30.94 -19.72 22.46
N GLY A 301 30.85 -19.45 21.15
CA GLY A 301 31.64 -20.11 20.10
C GLY A 301 31.13 -21.50 19.70
N ILE A 302 30.05 -21.99 20.30
CA ILE A 302 29.35 -23.24 19.93
C ILE A 302 27.87 -22.96 19.65
N ASN A 303 27.23 -22.20 20.53
CA ASN A 303 25.84 -21.80 20.44
C ASN A 303 25.70 -20.28 20.54
N LEU A 304 24.72 -19.78 19.80
CA LEU A 304 24.17 -18.45 19.94
C LEU A 304 22.90 -18.55 20.79
N THR A 305 22.93 -17.97 21.98
CA THR A 305 21.78 -17.87 22.88
C THR A 305 21.14 -16.49 22.69
N ILE A 306 19.90 -16.47 22.22
CA ILE A 306 19.14 -15.26 21.88
C ILE A 306 18.02 -15.11 22.89
N THR A 307 18.04 -14.03 23.68
CA THR A 307 16.95 -13.69 24.58
C THR A 307 16.04 -12.65 23.93
N TRP A 308 14.73 -12.85 24.05
CA TRP A 308 13.74 -11.96 23.46
C TRP A 308 12.48 -11.91 24.32
N GLN A 309 11.74 -10.82 24.19
CA GLN A 309 10.51 -10.57 24.94
C GLN A 309 9.46 -9.97 24.01
N ALA A 310 8.20 -10.12 24.39
CA ALA A 310 7.08 -9.52 23.69
C ALA A 310 6.11 -8.89 24.68
N SER A 311 5.57 -7.74 24.29
CA SER A 311 4.48 -7.09 25.01
C SER A 311 3.32 -6.82 24.08
N TYR A 312 2.10 -6.79 24.62
CA TYR A 312 0.90 -6.36 23.93
C TYR A 312 0.35 -5.13 24.62
N ASN A 313 0.22 -4.03 23.88
CA ASN A 313 -0.18 -2.72 24.39
C ASN A 313 0.62 -2.30 25.65
N GLY A 314 1.94 -2.56 25.61
CA GLY A 314 2.89 -2.26 26.68
C GLY A 314 2.89 -3.23 27.87
N THR A 315 2.05 -4.27 27.88
CA THR A 315 2.03 -5.31 28.92
C THR A 315 2.79 -6.54 28.45
N PHE A 316 3.78 -7.01 29.22
CA PHE A 316 4.57 -8.20 28.87
C PHE A 316 3.79 -9.49 29.09
N TYR A 317 3.93 -10.42 28.14
CA TYR A 317 3.36 -11.76 28.20
C TYR A 317 4.45 -12.80 27.93
N ASP A 318 4.19 -14.03 28.36
CA ASP A 318 5.08 -15.16 28.09
C ASP A 318 5.11 -15.45 26.58
N PRO A 319 6.27 -15.37 25.91
CA PRO A 319 6.31 -15.64 24.47
C PRO A 319 6.13 -17.12 24.09
N CYS A 320 6.25 -18.05 25.04
CA CYS A 320 6.03 -19.49 24.82
C CYS A 320 4.57 -19.89 25.02
N ASN A 321 3.64 -18.95 25.18
CA ASN A 321 2.22 -19.29 25.20
C ASN A 321 1.81 -20.01 23.90
N ASP A 322 1.02 -21.06 24.04
CA ASP A 322 0.57 -21.94 22.95
C ASP A 322 -0.73 -21.45 22.31
N ILE A 323 -1.65 -20.87 23.08
CA ILE A 323 -2.99 -20.51 22.59
C ILE A 323 -3.33 -19.05 22.94
N PRO A 324 -3.61 -18.19 21.94
CA PRO A 324 -4.21 -16.88 22.18
C PRO A 324 -5.60 -17.01 22.83
N THR A 325 -5.88 -16.16 23.82
CA THR A 325 -7.17 -16.07 24.51
C THR A 325 -7.47 -14.60 24.83
N GLU A 326 -8.67 -14.30 25.34
CA GLU A 326 -9.04 -12.93 25.76
C GLU A 326 -8.07 -12.32 26.81
N THR A 327 -7.35 -13.15 27.58
CA THR A 327 -6.41 -12.69 28.60
C THR A 327 -4.94 -12.90 28.23
N VAL A 328 -4.67 -13.66 27.17
CA VAL A 328 -3.34 -13.94 26.61
C VAL A 328 -3.37 -13.58 25.13
N PRO A 329 -2.95 -12.38 24.74
CA PRO A 329 -3.34 -11.79 23.47
C PRO A 329 -2.66 -12.40 22.24
N PHE A 330 -1.53 -13.10 22.41
CA PHE A 330 -0.80 -13.68 21.30
C PHE A 330 -0.12 -15.01 21.66
N ALA A 331 0.25 -15.74 20.62
CA ALA A 331 1.14 -16.90 20.66
C ALA A 331 2.12 -16.85 19.47
N PHE A 332 3.27 -17.50 19.61
CA PHE A 332 4.33 -17.47 18.59
C PHE A 332 4.58 -18.84 17.95
N HIS A 333 5.13 -19.80 18.71
CA HIS A 333 5.69 -21.03 18.15
C HIS A 333 5.06 -22.33 18.68
N GLU A 334 4.34 -22.30 19.80
CA GLU A 334 3.72 -23.51 20.40
C GLU A 334 2.26 -23.72 19.98
N ILE A 335 1.83 -23.07 18.90
CA ILE A 335 0.41 -23.05 18.53
C ILE A 335 -0.01 -24.40 17.97
N PRO A 336 -1.15 -24.97 18.44
CA PRO A 336 -1.68 -26.20 17.88
C PRO A 336 -1.86 -26.10 16.35
N PRO A 337 -1.53 -27.16 15.59
CA PRO A 337 -1.70 -27.16 14.15
C PRO A 337 -3.19 -27.04 13.77
N ILE A 338 -3.44 -26.55 12.56
CA ILE A 338 -4.78 -26.60 11.96
C ILE A 338 -5.08 -28.06 11.67
N ILE A 339 -6.28 -28.52 12.06
CA ILE A 339 -6.76 -29.86 11.75
C ILE A 339 -8.04 -29.72 10.94
N VAL A 340 -7.92 -29.83 9.62
CA VAL A 340 -9.06 -29.94 8.71
C VAL A 340 -9.42 -31.42 8.52
N GLU A 341 -10.71 -31.76 8.58
CA GLU A 341 -11.14 -33.15 8.42
C GLU A 341 -10.76 -33.69 7.04
N GLY A 342 -9.86 -34.67 7.00
CA GLY A 342 -9.40 -35.32 5.77
C GLY A 342 -8.10 -34.77 5.19
N GLU A 343 -7.49 -33.77 5.83
CA GLU A 343 -6.19 -33.21 5.46
C GLU A 343 -5.13 -33.53 6.52
N ASP A 344 -3.85 -33.44 6.13
CA ASP A 344 -2.75 -33.57 7.09
C ASP A 344 -2.71 -32.29 7.97
N PRO A 345 -2.34 -32.39 9.27
CA PRO A 345 -2.28 -31.21 10.12
C PRO A 345 -1.28 -30.18 9.59
N ASP A 346 -1.74 -28.96 9.41
CA ASP A 346 -0.90 -27.85 8.96
C ASP A 346 -0.28 -27.14 10.16
N ASP A 347 1.05 -27.12 10.20
CA ASP A 347 1.81 -26.44 11.25
C ASP A 347 1.63 -24.93 11.16
N ARG A 348 1.23 -24.31 12.28
CA ARG A 348 1.05 -22.87 12.40
C ARG A 348 2.34 -22.14 12.76
N ASN A 349 3.35 -22.86 13.23
CA ASN A 349 4.63 -22.27 13.58
C ASN A 349 5.42 -21.92 12.32
N ASN A 350 5.68 -20.63 12.15
CA ASN A 350 6.46 -20.09 11.05
C ASN A 350 7.69 -19.30 11.52
N LEU A 351 8.02 -19.39 12.81
CA LEU A 351 9.14 -18.65 13.38
C LEU A 351 10.47 -19.31 13.04
N SER A 352 11.43 -18.49 12.68
CA SER A 352 12.80 -18.94 12.48
C SER A 352 13.82 -17.83 12.65
N ILE A 353 15.05 -18.23 12.96
CA ILE A 353 16.19 -17.35 13.16
C ILE A 353 16.96 -17.21 11.85
N LEU A 354 17.19 -15.96 11.44
CA LEU A 354 18.11 -15.57 10.37
C LEU A 354 19.37 -14.94 10.95
N ARG A 355 20.51 -15.20 10.31
CA ARG A 355 21.80 -14.62 10.69
C ARG A 355 22.58 -14.19 9.46
N ASN A 356 23.21 -13.02 9.52
CA ASN A 356 24.20 -12.61 8.52
C ASN A 356 25.35 -11.89 9.21
N TYR A 357 26.51 -11.88 8.57
CA TYR A 357 27.76 -11.40 9.13
C TYR A 357 28.30 -10.20 8.37
N ALA A 358 28.92 -9.29 9.11
CA ALA A 358 29.37 -8.02 8.57
C ALA A 358 30.84 -8.04 8.14
N GLN A 359 31.11 -7.42 7.00
CA GLN A 359 32.45 -6.94 6.64
C GLN A 359 32.46 -5.42 6.84
N GLY A 360 33.04 -4.96 7.95
CA GLY A 360 32.92 -3.57 8.36
C GLY A 360 31.48 -3.23 8.76
N GLU A 361 30.85 -2.29 8.04
CA GLU A 361 29.46 -1.88 8.31
C GLU A 361 28.40 -2.69 7.55
N ASP A 362 28.79 -3.49 6.56
CA ASP A 362 27.86 -4.11 5.61
C ASP A 362 27.69 -5.62 5.88
N PHE A 363 26.44 -6.09 6.03
CA PHE A 363 26.09 -7.50 6.22
C PHE A 363 26.12 -8.26 4.89
N ILE A 364 27.31 -8.64 4.46
CA ILE A 364 27.58 -9.23 3.14
C ILE A 364 28.24 -10.62 3.21
N LEU A 365 28.50 -11.13 4.41
CA LEU A 365 29.21 -12.38 4.65
C LEU A 365 28.25 -13.50 5.05
N GLY A 366 27.11 -13.58 4.37
CA GLY A 366 26.18 -14.70 4.52
C GLY A 366 26.86 -16.02 4.14
N THR A 367 26.43 -17.09 4.80
CA THR A 367 27.06 -18.41 4.84
C THR A 367 26.47 -19.41 3.84
N ASP A 368 25.41 -19.05 3.11
CA ASP A 368 24.77 -19.93 2.13
C ASP A 368 25.75 -20.33 1.01
N PRO A 369 26.01 -21.63 0.81
CA PRO A 369 26.96 -22.11 -0.20
C PRO A 369 26.48 -21.90 -1.65
N ASP A 370 25.17 -21.78 -1.87
CA ASP A 370 24.53 -21.65 -3.18
C ASP A 370 24.10 -20.21 -3.50
N ALA A 371 24.06 -19.32 -2.50
CA ALA A 371 23.70 -17.91 -2.69
C ALA A 371 24.64 -16.96 -1.95
N ALA A 372 25.59 -16.38 -2.70
CA ALA A 372 26.61 -15.49 -2.16
C ALA A 372 26.01 -14.34 -1.33
N GLY A 373 26.49 -14.22 -0.08
CA GLY A 373 26.06 -13.16 0.84
C GLY A 373 24.71 -13.42 1.51
N GLN A 374 24.00 -14.51 1.23
CA GLN A 374 22.74 -14.88 1.89
C GLN A 374 22.97 -15.69 3.18
N PRO A 375 22.07 -15.62 4.18
CA PRO A 375 22.08 -16.51 5.34
C PRO A 375 21.99 -17.99 4.95
N ASP A 376 22.80 -18.87 5.56
CA ASP A 376 22.67 -20.34 5.39
C ASP A 376 21.43 -20.86 6.12
N GLY A 377 20.33 -20.97 5.38
CA GLY A 377 19.06 -21.46 5.91
C GLY A 377 18.50 -20.62 7.07
N SER A 378 17.43 -21.12 7.67
CA SER A 378 16.81 -20.51 8.85
C SER A 378 16.54 -21.60 9.88
N VAL A 379 16.96 -21.40 11.12
CA VAL A 379 16.72 -22.37 12.21
C VAL A 379 15.32 -22.14 12.75
N GLY A 380 14.45 -23.15 12.70
CA GLY A 380 13.10 -23.07 13.27
C GLY A 380 13.14 -22.76 14.76
N VAL A 381 12.19 -21.97 15.27
CA VAL A 381 12.03 -21.70 16.70
C VAL A 381 10.92 -22.61 17.22
N ASP A 382 11.22 -23.47 18.18
CA ASP A 382 10.25 -24.43 18.74
C ASP A 382 10.59 -24.79 20.20
N ASP A 383 9.81 -25.70 20.80
CA ASP A 383 9.99 -26.16 22.18
C ASP A 383 11.29 -26.97 22.41
N THR A 384 11.99 -27.36 21.34
CA THR A 384 13.24 -28.10 21.44
C THR A 384 14.44 -27.19 21.64
N ASN A 385 14.32 -25.93 21.21
CA ASN A 385 15.41 -24.96 21.27
C ASN A 385 15.06 -23.64 21.96
N THR A 386 13.80 -23.46 22.37
CA THR A 386 13.32 -22.26 23.04
C THR A 386 12.70 -22.58 24.39
N THR A 387 13.06 -21.81 25.40
CA THR A 387 12.50 -21.91 26.75
C THR A 387 12.15 -20.53 27.28
N CYS A 388 11.03 -20.40 27.99
CA CYS A 388 10.63 -19.15 28.61
C CYS A 388 10.76 -19.18 30.13
N GLU A 389 11.42 -18.16 30.69
CA GLU A 389 11.50 -17.93 32.14
C GLU A 389 11.37 -16.43 32.42
N GLY A 390 10.47 -16.06 33.33
CA GLY A 390 10.32 -14.66 33.75
C GLY A 390 9.86 -13.72 32.62
N LEU A 391 8.98 -14.19 31.72
CA LEU A 391 8.48 -13.45 30.54
C LEU A 391 9.55 -13.19 29.47
N VAL A 392 10.67 -13.90 29.53
CA VAL A 392 11.75 -13.83 28.54
C VAL A 392 11.90 -15.19 27.90
N ALA A 393 11.79 -15.23 26.58
CA ALA A 393 12.13 -16.39 25.78
C ALA A 393 13.64 -16.43 25.53
N THR A 394 14.22 -17.62 25.62
CA THR A 394 15.62 -17.90 25.33
C THR A 394 15.67 -18.98 24.25
N THR A 395 16.09 -18.59 23.05
CA THR A 395 16.25 -19.48 21.90
C THR A 395 17.74 -19.77 21.69
N VAL A 396 18.11 -21.05 21.55
CA VAL A 396 19.49 -21.50 21.37
C VAL A 396 19.67 -22.08 19.98
N VAL A 397 20.59 -21.53 19.19
CA VAL A 397 20.91 -22.00 17.84
C VAL A 397 22.41 -22.23 17.69
N PRO A 398 22.88 -23.16 16.84
CA PRO A 398 24.31 -23.39 16.64
C PRO A 398 24.97 -22.18 15.98
N VAL A 399 26.20 -21.82 16.37
CA VAL A 399 26.95 -20.77 15.65
C VAL A 399 27.39 -21.26 14.27
N GLU A 400 27.53 -20.35 13.32
CA GLU A 400 28.09 -20.64 11.99
C GLU A 400 29.58 -20.27 11.97
N GLU A 401 30.39 -21.03 11.24
CA GLU A 401 31.81 -20.71 11.09
C GLU A 401 31.99 -19.43 10.26
N THR A 402 32.66 -18.44 10.82
CA THR A 402 32.92 -17.16 10.14
C THR A 402 34.15 -16.44 10.71
N ASP A 403 34.82 -15.66 9.87
CA ASP A 403 35.95 -14.78 10.26
C ASP A 403 35.49 -13.33 10.55
N ALA A 404 34.18 -13.08 10.54
CA ALA A 404 33.62 -11.75 10.77
C ALA A 404 33.82 -11.28 12.23
N THR A 405 33.68 -9.98 12.45
CA THR A 405 33.71 -9.39 13.80
C THR A 405 32.31 -9.18 14.37
N TYR A 406 31.33 -8.95 13.51
CA TYR A 406 29.96 -8.66 13.90
C TYR A 406 28.98 -9.51 13.10
N GLY A 407 27.87 -9.89 13.75
CA GLY A 407 26.71 -10.49 13.12
C GLY A 407 25.44 -9.67 13.38
N ARG A 408 24.40 -9.93 12.60
CA ARG A 408 23.03 -9.50 12.87
C ARG A 408 22.13 -10.71 12.87
N VAL A 409 21.33 -10.82 13.92
CA VAL A 409 20.31 -11.85 14.06
C VAL A 409 18.95 -11.20 13.85
N GLY A 410 18.05 -11.90 13.19
CA GLY A 410 16.66 -11.52 13.06
C GLY A 410 15.75 -12.69 13.35
N ILE A 411 14.60 -12.43 13.98
CA ILE A 411 13.54 -13.43 14.12
C ILE A 411 12.48 -13.12 13.08
N GLN A 412 12.33 -14.01 12.10
CA GLN A 412 11.25 -13.95 11.11
C GLN A 412 10.09 -14.85 11.57
N GLY A 413 8.89 -14.56 11.10
CA GLY A 413 7.65 -15.23 11.51
C GLY A 413 6.56 -14.21 11.86
N LYS A 414 5.35 -14.70 12.14
CA LYS A 414 4.22 -13.90 12.59
C LYS A 414 3.64 -14.50 13.87
N PRO A 415 3.42 -13.68 14.92
CA PRO A 415 2.57 -14.11 16.01
C PRO A 415 1.13 -14.28 15.52
N TRP A 416 0.39 -15.10 16.25
CA TRP A 416 -1.03 -15.31 16.07
C TRP A 416 -1.81 -14.67 17.21
N VAL A 417 -3.00 -14.15 16.90
CA VAL A 417 -3.96 -13.61 17.87
C VAL A 417 -5.33 -14.23 17.61
N LEU A 418 -6.31 -13.98 18.49
CA LEU A 418 -7.70 -14.33 18.22
C LEU A 418 -8.20 -13.64 16.96
N ASN A 419 -8.84 -14.40 16.08
CA ASN A 419 -9.40 -13.86 14.85
C ASN A 419 -10.57 -12.91 15.16
N VAL A 420 -10.65 -11.81 14.42
CA VAL A 420 -11.78 -10.89 14.47
C VAL A 420 -13.05 -11.50 13.86
N ASP A 421 -12.88 -12.38 12.87
CA ASP A 421 -13.96 -13.14 12.25
C ASP A 421 -14.21 -14.42 13.05
N LEU A 422 -15.03 -14.32 14.09
CA LEU A 422 -15.33 -15.44 15.00
C LEU A 422 -16.20 -16.53 14.37
N ASP A 423 -16.89 -16.21 13.28
CA ASP A 423 -17.73 -17.16 12.53
C ASP A 423 -16.94 -17.79 11.35
N GLY A 424 -15.70 -17.36 11.13
CA GLY A 424 -14.79 -17.88 10.12
C GLY A 424 -14.24 -19.27 10.44
N GLU A 425 -13.53 -19.87 9.48
CA GLU A 425 -13.00 -21.23 9.59
C GLU A 425 -11.81 -21.35 10.57
N ASP A 426 -11.10 -20.25 10.83
CA ASP A 426 -9.97 -20.21 11.76
C ASP A 426 -10.23 -19.26 12.94
N GLU A 427 -10.16 -19.81 14.16
CA GLU A 427 -10.25 -19.07 15.42
C GLU A 427 -9.09 -18.08 15.63
N TYR A 428 -8.00 -18.22 14.86
CA TYR A 428 -6.80 -17.40 14.99
C TYR A 428 -6.41 -16.74 13.67
N MET A 429 -5.78 -15.57 13.78
CA MET A 429 -5.23 -14.85 12.64
C MET A 429 -3.76 -14.51 12.85
N GLN A 430 -2.98 -14.52 11.78
CA GLN A 430 -1.59 -14.06 11.83
C GLN A 430 -1.55 -12.54 11.80
N VAL A 431 -0.72 -11.94 12.66
CA VAL A 431 -0.60 -10.48 12.74
C VAL A 431 0.78 -9.99 12.36
N ARG A 432 0.83 -8.71 11.98
CA ARG A 432 2.01 -8.07 11.43
C ARG A 432 2.77 -7.33 12.52
N ALA A 433 3.29 -8.08 13.48
CA ALA A 433 4.24 -7.54 14.44
C ALA A 433 5.59 -7.28 13.75
N LYS A 434 6.20 -6.12 14.01
CA LYS A 434 7.51 -5.77 13.45
C LYS A 434 8.55 -6.82 13.89
N SER A 435 9.16 -7.52 12.93
CA SER A 435 10.18 -8.53 13.21
C SER A 435 11.41 -7.91 13.88
N PRO A 436 11.93 -8.47 14.99
CA PRO A 436 13.09 -7.91 15.67
C PRO A 436 14.39 -8.29 14.98
N THR A 437 15.36 -7.38 15.05
CA THR A 437 16.74 -7.61 14.66
C THR A 437 17.68 -7.06 15.72
N MET A 438 18.86 -7.66 15.88
CA MET A 438 19.89 -7.16 16.80
C MET A 438 21.29 -7.49 16.26
N ASP A 439 22.21 -6.55 16.37
CA ASP A 439 23.62 -6.80 16.06
C ASP A 439 24.35 -7.36 17.28
N TRP A 440 25.38 -8.19 17.05
CA TRP A 440 26.24 -8.68 18.12
C TRP A 440 27.72 -8.76 17.70
N GLU A 441 28.63 -8.74 18.67
CA GLU A 441 30.05 -9.03 18.46
C GLU A 441 30.31 -10.54 18.58
N ILE A 442 30.95 -11.11 17.56
CA ILE A 442 31.16 -12.56 17.46
C ILE A 442 32.10 -13.04 18.58
N GLY A 443 31.73 -14.15 19.21
CA GLY A 443 32.44 -14.72 20.37
C GLY A 443 32.30 -13.94 21.68
N VAL A 444 31.44 -12.91 21.70
CA VAL A 444 31.12 -12.12 22.91
C VAL A 444 29.61 -12.05 23.13
N GLY A 445 28.86 -11.58 22.13
CA GLY A 445 27.43 -11.28 22.25
C GLY A 445 27.13 -9.78 22.35
N ALA A 446 25.91 -9.45 22.73
CA ALA A 446 25.42 -8.10 22.97
C ALA A 446 24.24 -8.11 23.95
N THR A 447 24.17 -7.12 24.84
CA THR A 447 23.02 -6.93 25.76
C THR A 447 22.17 -5.72 25.39
N GLU A 448 22.62 -4.93 24.42
CA GLU A 448 21.92 -3.80 23.82
C GLU A 448 22.33 -3.75 22.34
N ASP A 449 21.42 -3.29 21.46
CA ASP A 449 21.70 -3.22 20.03
C ASP A 449 22.81 -2.18 19.77
N PRO A 450 23.97 -2.58 19.23
CA PRO A 450 25.04 -1.66 18.86
C PRO A 450 24.51 -0.58 17.90
N VAL A 451 24.73 0.70 18.22
CA VAL A 451 24.28 1.81 17.37
C VAL A 451 24.95 1.72 16.00
N ARG A 452 24.17 1.40 14.97
CA ARG A 452 24.55 1.48 13.56
C ARG A 452 23.72 2.53 12.81
N ARG A 453 24.13 2.84 11.58
CA ARG A 453 23.40 3.75 10.69
C ARG A 453 21.99 3.22 10.43
N ALA A 454 20.97 4.05 10.64
CA ALA A 454 19.64 3.75 10.16
C ALA A 454 19.66 3.70 8.61
N ILE A 455 19.26 2.57 8.04
CA ILE A 455 19.27 2.36 6.58
C ILE A 455 18.08 3.10 5.95
N VAL A 456 16.90 2.91 6.52
CA VAL A 456 15.65 3.56 6.11
C VAL A 456 14.69 3.64 7.30
N ASP A 457 13.89 4.71 7.33
CA ASP A 457 12.74 4.78 8.22
C ASP A 457 11.63 3.87 7.69
N THR A 458 11.59 2.64 8.22
CA THR A 458 10.65 1.62 7.76
C THR A 458 9.21 2.03 8.06
N THR A 459 8.94 2.53 9.26
CA THR A 459 7.61 2.91 9.71
C THR A 459 7.13 4.20 9.06
N GLY A 460 7.92 5.28 9.14
CA GLY A 460 7.51 6.61 8.67
C GLY A 460 7.66 6.86 7.17
N LYS A 461 8.23 5.93 6.40
CA LYS A 461 8.33 6.06 4.94
C LYS A 461 7.73 4.88 4.20
N CYS A 462 8.15 3.66 4.52
CA CYS A 462 7.77 2.50 3.71
C CYS A 462 6.37 1.99 4.09
N LEU A 463 6.10 1.77 5.38
CA LEU A 463 4.81 1.24 5.85
C LEU A 463 3.66 2.23 5.70
N ASN A 464 3.95 3.53 5.66
CA ASN A 464 2.93 4.54 5.38
C ASN A 464 2.24 4.30 4.02
N CYS A 465 2.96 3.84 2.99
CA CYS A 465 2.37 3.53 1.69
C CYS A 465 2.04 2.04 1.50
N HIS A 466 2.80 1.16 2.14
CA HIS A 466 2.67 -0.30 2.01
C HIS A 466 1.97 -0.94 3.23
N VAL A 467 0.87 -0.33 3.67
CA VAL A 467 0.05 -0.82 4.79
C VAL A 467 -0.39 -2.24 4.47
N GLY A 468 -0.16 -3.21 5.36
CA GLY A 468 -0.63 -4.59 5.15
C GLY A 468 0.18 -5.44 4.16
N SER A 469 1.12 -4.86 3.39
CA SER A 469 1.70 -5.52 2.21
C SER A 469 3.23 -5.54 2.14
N MET A 470 3.94 -4.78 2.99
CA MET A 470 5.40 -4.71 2.96
C MET A 470 6.08 -5.93 3.61
N TYR A 471 6.02 -7.07 2.93
CA TYR A 471 6.84 -8.23 3.25
C TYR A 471 6.93 -9.15 2.04
N GLN A 472 8.03 -9.88 1.98
CA GLN A 472 8.37 -10.72 0.84
C GLN A 472 8.56 -12.17 1.30
N HIS A 473 8.57 -13.11 0.35
CA HIS A 473 8.94 -14.51 0.57
C HIS A 473 7.99 -15.28 1.52
N GLY A 474 6.73 -15.46 1.11
CA GLY A 474 5.80 -16.38 1.79
C GLY A 474 5.13 -15.83 3.05
N GLY A 475 5.31 -14.55 3.38
CA GLY A 475 4.57 -13.90 4.45
C GLY A 475 5.31 -13.71 5.78
N ASN A 476 6.51 -14.26 5.95
CA ASN A 476 7.15 -14.36 7.28
C ASN A 476 8.19 -13.25 7.59
N ARG A 477 8.53 -12.36 6.65
CA ARG A 477 9.54 -11.31 6.87
C ARG A 477 8.88 -9.95 7.03
N VAL A 478 8.51 -9.57 8.25
CA VAL A 478 7.46 -8.57 8.48
C VAL A 478 8.00 -7.22 8.94
N ASP A 479 7.66 -6.17 8.20
CA ASP A 479 7.67 -4.76 8.63
C ASP A 479 9.00 -4.24 9.21
N ASN A 480 10.11 -4.88 8.84
CA ASN A 480 11.46 -4.46 9.21
C ASN A 480 12.44 -4.58 8.04
N VAL A 481 12.90 -3.45 7.48
CA VAL A 481 13.89 -3.46 6.39
C VAL A 481 15.25 -4.00 6.86
N ASP A 482 15.59 -3.86 8.14
CA ASP A 482 16.82 -4.44 8.67
C ASP A 482 16.83 -5.97 8.54
N LEU A 483 15.66 -6.62 8.68
CA LEU A 483 15.50 -8.04 8.41
C LEU A 483 15.72 -8.35 6.92
N CYS A 484 15.15 -7.54 6.03
CA CYS A 484 15.32 -7.71 4.58
C CYS A 484 16.79 -7.59 4.15
N THR A 485 17.56 -6.70 4.79
CA THR A 485 18.98 -6.50 4.45
C THR A 485 19.88 -7.68 4.84
N LEU A 486 19.42 -8.57 5.73
CA LEU A 486 20.09 -9.85 5.98
C LEU A 486 20.15 -10.70 4.72
N CYS A 487 19.21 -10.54 3.78
CA CYS A 487 19.19 -11.29 2.54
C CYS A 487 19.54 -10.39 1.34
N HIS A 488 18.95 -9.20 1.26
CA HIS A 488 19.10 -8.28 0.13
C HIS A 488 20.24 -7.28 0.38
N ASN A 489 21.48 -7.79 0.35
CA ASN A 489 22.69 -7.00 0.52
C ASN A 489 23.48 -6.84 -0.79
N THR A 490 24.48 -5.95 -0.80
CA THR A 490 25.22 -5.63 -2.03
C THR A 490 26.09 -6.77 -2.57
N ALA A 491 26.40 -7.79 -1.76
CA ALA A 491 27.08 -9.00 -2.21
C ALA A 491 26.11 -10.06 -2.74
N ALA A 492 24.84 -10.00 -2.33
CA ALA A 492 23.78 -10.75 -2.98
C ALA A 492 23.72 -10.35 -4.46
N ASN A 493 23.91 -11.33 -5.32
CA ASN A 493 23.96 -11.14 -6.76
C ASN A 493 22.55 -11.05 -7.36
N ASP A 494 21.78 -10.04 -6.95
CA ASP A 494 20.49 -9.64 -7.57
C ASP A 494 20.61 -9.40 -9.09
N GLN A 495 21.84 -9.31 -9.59
CA GLN A 495 22.20 -9.28 -11.00
C GLN A 495 21.58 -10.43 -11.81
N TYR A 496 21.35 -11.60 -11.20
CA TYR A 496 20.67 -12.73 -11.87
C TYR A 496 19.15 -12.59 -11.94
N VAL A 497 18.52 -11.77 -11.09
CA VAL A 497 17.07 -11.53 -11.08
C VAL A 497 16.67 -10.50 -12.16
N ARG A 498 17.58 -9.59 -12.55
CA ARG A 498 17.33 -8.65 -13.67
C ARG A 498 17.29 -9.32 -15.06
N TRP A 499 17.59 -10.61 -15.18
CA TRP A 499 17.67 -11.30 -16.46
C TRP A 499 16.33 -11.84 -17.01
N MET A 500 15.21 -11.68 -16.28
CA MET A 500 13.88 -12.14 -16.73
C MET A 500 12.91 -11.02 -17.17
N ARG A 501 13.37 -9.77 -17.37
CA ARG A 501 12.58 -8.83 -18.18
C ARG A 501 12.75 -9.17 -19.66
N PRO A 502 11.69 -9.41 -20.44
CA PRO A 502 11.78 -9.35 -21.89
C PRO A 502 12.32 -7.96 -22.24
N LYS A 503 13.41 -7.89 -23.00
CA LYS A 503 13.88 -6.62 -23.56
C LYS A 503 12.70 -5.98 -24.31
N PRO A 504 12.40 -4.68 -24.10
CA PRO A 504 11.59 -3.94 -25.05
C PRO A 504 12.31 -4.00 -26.39
N THR A 505 11.70 -4.66 -27.37
CA THR A 505 12.14 -4.57 -28.75
C THR A 505 11.79 -3.17 -29.23
N THR A 506 12.74 -2.25 -29.20
CA THR A 506 12.90 -1.18 -30.20
C THR A 506 14.17 -0.37 -29.94
N ALA A 507 14.81 0.01 -31.05
CA ALA A 507 16.20 0.43 -31.13
C ALA A 507 16.41 1.92 -30.84
N GLY A 508 17.52 2.24 -30.15
CA GLY A 508 18.13 3.57 -30.08
C GLY A 508 19.58 3.47 -29.56
N PRO A 509 20.57 4.18 -30.12
CA PRO A 509 21.97 3.92 -29.84
C PRO A 509 22.38 4.40 -28.44
N ALA A 510 22.79 3.45 -27.60
CA ALA A 510 23.31 3.70 -26.27
C ALA A 510 24.65 4.46 -26.32
N ARG A 511 24.74 5.56 -25.60
CA ARG A 511 26.01 6.20 -25.23
C ARG A 511 26.70 5.33 -24.19
N THR A 512 27.91 4.91 -24.52
CA THR A 512 28.81 4.19 -23.60
C THR A 512 29.44 5.18 -22.61
N SER A 513 29.17 5.05 -21.31
CA SER A 513 30.06 5.55 -20.26
C SER A 513 30.67 4.37 -19.52
N ALA A 514 31.99 4.44 -19.40
CA ALA A 514 32.91 3.44 -18.88
C ALA A 514 32.61 3.00 -17.44
N CYS A 515 32.56 1.69 -17.23
CA CYS A 515 33.27 1.06 -16.12
C CYS A 515 33.67 -0.34 -16.58
N GLY A 516 34.92 -0.47 -17.02
CA GLY A 516 35.49 -1.72 -17.51
C GLY A 516 36.70 -2.09 -16.68
N LYS A 517 36.86 -3.42 -16.53
CA LYS A 517 38.05 -4.17 -16.10
C LYS A 517 38.13 -4.47 -14.60
N CYS A 518 37.46 -5.55 -14.21
CA CYS A 518 38.06 -6.69 -13.52
C CYS A 518 37.19 -7.92 -13.82
N CYS A 519 37.77 -9.12 -13.86
CA CYS A 519 37.15 -10.42 -14.14
C CYS A 519 37.11 -10.87 -15.61
N THR A 520 38.13 -11.63 -15.99
CA THR A 520 38.13 -12.58 -17.12
C THR A 520 37.19 -13.76 -16.83
N PRO A 521 36.43 -14.30 -17.81
CA PRO A 521 35.57 -15.45 -17.58
C PRO A 521 36.38 -16.75 -17.60
N SER A 522 36.46 -17.44 -16.47
CA SER A 522 36.77 -18.87 -16.44
C SER A 522 35.51 -19.66 -16.84
N THR A 523 35.68 -20.52 -17.84
CA THR A 523 34.72 -21.49 -18.37
C THR A 523 33.93 -22.24 -17.27
N PRO A 524 32.59 -22.38 -17.38
CA PRO A 524 31.82 -23.19 -16.44
C PRO A 524 32.01 -24.70 -16.72
N PRO A 525 32.01 -25.56 -15.68
CA PRO A 525 32.02 -27.01 -15.88
C PRO A 525 30.65 -27.53 -16.33
N ALA A 526 30.68 -28.51 -17.23
CA ALA A 526 29.50 -29.17 -17.78
C ALA A 526 28.73 -29.96 -16.70
N ARG A 527 27.41 -29.73 -16.60
CA ARG A 527 26.49 -30.61 -15.84
C ARG A 527 26.20 -31.90 -16.64
N PRO A 528 26.16 -33.07 -16.00
CA PRO A 528 25.71 -34.32 -16.63
C PRO A 528 24.18 -34.40 -16.66
N GLY A 529 23.66 -34.87 -17.80
CA GLY A 529 22.25 -34.87 -18.13
C GLY A 529 21.40 -35.89 -17.37
N HIS A 530 20.13 -35.53 -17.16
CA HIS A 530 19.06 -36.45 -16.84
C HIS A 530 18.09 -36.58 -18.02
N ARG A 531 17.77 -37.85 -18.30
CA ARG A 531 16.99 -38.37 -19.42
C ARG A 531 15.52 -37.97 -19.35
N SER A 532 14.99 -37.45 -20.46
CA SER A 532 13.56 -37.48 -20.76
C SER A 532 13.23 -38.74 -21.55
N SER A 533 12.41 -39.64 -21.00
CA SER A 533 11.82 -40.76 -21.74
C SER A 533 10.51 -40.30 -22.39
N SER A 534 10.54 -40.13 -23.71
CA SER A 534 9.35 -40.07 -24.56
C SER A 534 9.08 -41.45 -25.15
N THR A 535 7.85 -41.95 -25.02
CA THR A 535 7.31 -43.01 -25.88
C THR A 535 6.20 -42.44 -26.76
N ALA A 536 6.46 -42.46 -28.07
CA ALA A 536 5.49 -42.33 -29.17
C ALA A 536 4.62 -43.60 -29.23
N ALA A 537 3.55 -43.80 -30.01
CA ALA A 537 2.87 -43.11 -31.11
C ALA A 537 1.54 -43.88 -31.33
N ALA A 538 0.55 -43.30 -32.01
CA ALA A 538 -0.14 -43.94 -33.15
C ALA A 538 -1.18 -43.02 -33.81
N ALA A 539 -1.13 -42.98 -35.14
CA ALA A 539 -2.02 -42.23 -36.02
C ALA A 539 -3.10 -43.12 -36.63
N SER A 540 -4.26 -42.56 -37.01
CA SER A 540 -5.00 -42.95 -38.23
C SER A 540 -6.18 -42.02 -38.58
N THR A 541 -5.97 -41.23 -39.65
CA THR A 541 -6.84 -40.89 -40.80
C THR A 541 -8.29 -40.35 -40.71
N PRO A 542 -8.74 -39.56 -41.72
CA PRO A 542 -9.93 -38.71 -41.68
C PRO A 542 -11.12 -39.20 -42.55
N GLY A 543 -12.33 -38.69 -42.28
CA GLY A 543 -13.47 -38.78 -43.20
C GLY A 543 -14.79 -38.22 -42.63
N PRO A 544 -15.73 -37.73 -43.47
CA PRO A 544 -16.60 -36.59 -43.17
C PRO A 544 -18.10 -36.96 -42.93
N VAL A 545 -18.94 -35.98 -42.54
CA VAL A 545 -20.31 -35.68 -43.09
C VAL A 545 -21.22 -34.90 -42.10
N LYS A 546 -21.65 -33.70 -42.56
CA LYS A 546 -22.95 -33.00 -42.49
C LYS A 546 -23.90 -33.02 -41.26
N SER A 547 -24.19 -31.79 -40.81
CA SER A 547 -25.49 -31.06 -40.74
C SER A 547 -26.69 -31.52 -39.90
N ARG A 548 -27.29 -30.50 -39.24
CA ARG A 548 -28.66 -30.35 -38.65
C ARG A 548 -28.87 -31.15 -37.37
N SER A 549 -29.47 -30.63 -36.30
CA SER A 549 -30.53 -29.62 -36.15
C SER A 549 -30.18 -28.49 -35.18
#